data_AF-A0A7M5XNJ5-F1
#
_entry.id   AF-A0A7M5XNJ5-F1
#
_cell.length_a   1.000
_cell.length_b   1.000
_cell.length_c   1.000
_cell.angle_alpha   90.00
_cell.angle_beta   90.00
_cell.angle_gamma   90.00
#
_symmetry.space_group_name_H-M   'P 1'
#
loop_
_entity.id
_entity.type
_entity.pdbx_description
1 polymer ?
#
loop_
_entity_poly.entity_id
_entity_poly.type
_entity_poly.pdbx_seq_one_letter_code
_entity_poly.pdbx_strand_id
1 'polypeptide(L)'
;MSEGKQSQFRREEEEIAKGARAMEDPKRCSICLQPKTPNSSSNKCDQCLDKINKVPTGFAFRAVEGQGDKEFECPICLCLIKGATELPCEHLMCGGCLLHYEKGQTEKAEKEEPKKNPEFLCSVCMTPYKVQDKKSVKSTDRFIQNTIRVHCMQKDCPWIGSIKDYEVHVKKCDYNGKIKCPYFELGCLNTV
;
A
#
# COMPACT_ATOMS: atom_id res chain seq x y z
N MET A 1 57.20 -14.98 24.84
CA MET A 1 56.44 -13.72 24.91
C MET A 1 55.42 -13.68 23.76
N SER A 2 54.23 -14.27 23.88
CA SER A 2 53.16 -14.12 22.86
C SER A 2 51.81 -14.78 23.20
N GLU A 3 51.35 -14.80 24.46
CA GLU A 3 50.03 -15.39 24.80
C GLU A 3 49.00 -14.36 25.31
N GLY A 4 49.39 -13.10 25.48
CA GLY A 4 48.51 -12.08 26.07
C GLY A 4 47.57 -11.33 25.12
N LYS A 5 47.69 -11.47 23.79
CA LYS A 5 46.98 -10.59 22.83
C LYS A 5 45.72 -11.18 22.20
N GLN A 6 45.51 -12.50 22.22
CA GLN A 6 44.31 -13.12 21.62
C GLN A 6 43.05 -13.03 22.50
N SER A 7 43.21 -12.77 23.80
CA SER A 7 42.08 -12.69 24.74
C SER A 7 41.35 -11.34 24.71
N GLN A 8 41.98 -10.25 24.27
CA GLN A 8 41.34 -8.92 24.23
C GLN A 8 40.44 -8.75 23.01
N PHE A 9 40.84 -9.23 21.84
CA PHE A 9 40.04 -9.09 20.61
C PHE A 9 38.67 -9.78 20.68
N ARG A 10 38.57 -10.95 21.34
CA ARG A 10 37.28 -11.63 21.50
C ARG A 10 36.30 -10.91 22.43
N ARG A 11 36.78 -10.11 23.39
CA ARG A 11 35.90 -9.34 24.28
C ARG A 11 35.35 -8.09 23.60
N GLU A 12 36.10 -7.48 22.69
CA GLU A 12 35.63 -6.29 21.95
C GLU A 12 34.58 -6.64 20.88
N GLU A 13 34.70 -7.75 20.17
CA GLU A 13 33.66 -8.19 19.21
C GLU A 13 32.34 -8.56 19.89
N GLU A 14 32.39 -9.09 21.11
CA GLU A 14 31.20 -9.47 21.89
C GLU A 14 30.45 -8.24 22.47
N GLU A 15 31.16 -7.13 22.73
CA GLU A 15 30.54 -5.87 23.15
C GLU A 15 29.94 -5.08 21.97
N ILE A 16 30.55 -5.14 20.78
CA ILE A 16 29.99 -4.53 19.57
C ILE A 16 28.70 -5.24 19.13
N ALA A 17 28.63 -6.57 19.28
CA ALA A 17 27.40 -7.33 19.00
C ALA A 17 26.26 -7.06 20.00
N LYS A 18 26.57 -6.59 21.22
CA LYS A 18 25.56 -6.18 22.22
C LYS A 18 25.04 -4.77 21.98
N GLY A 19 25.81 -3.89 21.33
CA GLY A 19 25.37 -2.54 20.95
C GLY A 19 24.37 -2.49 19.79
N ALA A 20 24.35 -3.49 18.90
CA ALA A 20 23.46 -3.52 17.73
C ALA A 20 22.05 -4.06 18.02
N ARG A 21 21.77 -4.52 19.26
CA ARG A 21 20.44 -4.94 19.71
C ARG A 21 19.74 -3.85 20.51
N ALA A 22 19.84 -2.61 20.06
CA ALA A 22 18.94 -1.54 20.48
C ALA A 22 17.52 -1.80 19.92
N MET A 23 16.86 -2.75 20.58
CA MET A 23 15.44 -2.80 20.91
C MET A 23 14.54 -1.95 19.99
N GLU A 24 14.04 -2.58 18.92
CA GLU A 24 12.67 -2.27 18.51
C GLU A 24 11.79 -2.60 19.73
N ASP A 25 11.38 -1.58 20.49
CA ASP A 25 10.44 -1.76 21.59
C ASP A 25 9.19 -2.43 21.02
N PRO A 26 8.90 -3.71 21.34
CA PRO A 26 7.81 -4.44 20.72
C PRO A 26 6.45 -3.81 21.03
N LYS A 27 6.40 -2.88 21.99
CA LYS A 27 5.24 -2.09 22.36
C LYS A 27 5.06 -0.83 21.52
N ARG A 28 5.94 -0.53 20.56
CA ARG A 28 5.86 0.67 19.71
C ARG A 28 5.67 0.31 18.24
N CYS A 29 4.86 1.10 17.56
CA CYS A 29 4.59 0.94 16.14
C CYS A 29 5.85 1.17 15.31
N SER A 30 6.14 0.29 14.36
CA SER A 30 7.30 0.39 13.46
C SER A 30 7.24 1.55 12.46
N ILE A 31 6.12 2.27 12.37
CA ILE A 31 5.88 3.35 11.40
C ILE A 31 5.93 4.73 12.07
N CYS A 32 5.26 4.87 13.22
CA CYS A 32 5.12 6.18 13.90
C CYS A 32 5.69 6.20 15.31
N LEU A 33 6.28 5.09 15.77
CA LEU A 33 6.91 4.92 17.10
C LEU A 33 5.97 5.15 18.30
N GLN A 34 4.65 5.25 18.06
CA GLN A 34 3.61 5.36 19.09
C GLN A 34 3.36 4.02 19.78
N PRO A 35 2.91 4.01 21.05
CA PRO A 35 2.53 2.78 21.75
C PRO A 35 1.45 2.00 20.98
N LYS A 36 1.64 0.68 20.86
CA LYS A 36 0.62 -0.25 20.35
C LYS A 36 -0.45 -0.45 21.41
N THR A 37 -1.67 -0.71 20.98
CA THR A 37 -2.73 -1.17 21.89
C THR A 37 -2.35 -2.55 22.45
N PRO A 38 -2.69 -2.86 23.71
CA PRO A 38 -2.22 -4.08 24.41
C PRO A 38 -2.55 -5.41 23.70
N ASN A 39 -3.51 -5.40 22.78
CA ASN A 39 -4.04 -6.58 22.10
C ASN A 39 -3.67 -6.65 20.60
N SER A 40 -2.81 -5.75 20.10
CA SER A 40 -2.41 -5.77 18.69
C SER A 40 -1.33 -6.82 18.44
N SER A 41 -1.67 -7.90 17.72
CA SER A 41 -0.71 -8.89 17.22
C SER A 41 0.15 -8.35 16.07
N SER A 42 -0.11 -7.12 15.61
CA SER A 42 0.60 -6.51 14.49
C SER A 42 1.80 -5.67 14.96
N ASN A 43 2.79 -5.49 14.09
CA ASN A 43 3.89 -4.56 14.35
C ASN A 43 3.51 -3.06 14.16
N LYS A 44 2.24 -2.77 13.84
CA LYS A 44 1.69 -1.43 13.57
C LYS A 44 0.64 -1.05 14.62
N CYS A 45 0.50 0.24 14.96
CA CYS A 45 -0.59 0.70 15.83
C CYS A 45 -1.90 0.87 15.05
N ASP A 46 -3.02 0.87 15.75
CA ASP A 46 -4.36 0.97 15.17
C ASP A 46 -4.54 2.25 14.33
N GLN A 47 -3.95 3.38 14.74
CA GLN A 47 -4.00 4.61 13.93
C GLN A 47 -3.19 4.50 12.62
N CYS A 48 -2.05 3.81 12.62
CA CYS A 48 -1.29 3.57 11.39
C CYS A 48 -1.94 2.52 10.51
N LEU A 49 -2.55 1.49 11.10
CA LEU A 49 -3.41 0.54 10.42
C LEU A 49 -4.59 1.24 9.78
N ASP A 50 -5.32 2.08 10.51
CA ASP A 50 -6.45 2.86 10.00
C ASP A 50 -6.04 3.83 8.90
N LYS A 51 -4.85 4.44 8.98
CA LYS A 51 -4.31 5.28 7.90
C LYS A 51 -3.94 4.47 6.66
N ILE A 52 -3.46 3.24 6.81
CA ILE A 52 -3.22 2.30 5.69
C ILE A 52 -4.55 1.82 5.11
N ASN A 53 -5.55 1.60 5.96
CA ASN A 53 -6.85 1.02 5.62
C ASN A 53 -7.86 2.04 5.05
N LYS A 54 -7.55 3.35 5.04
CA LYS A 54 -8.44 4.42 4.55
C LYS A 54 -8.21 4.85 3.10
N VAL A 55 -7.26 4.25 2.39
CA VAL A 55 -6.92 4.68 1.02
C VAL A 55 -7.53 3.72 0.01
N PRO A 56 -8.16 4.19 -1.08
CA PRO A 56 -8.43 3.31 -2.21
C PRO A 56 -7.13 2.59 -2.57
N THR A 57 -7.13 1.26 -2.44
CA THR A 57 -5.90 0.50 -2.61
C THR A 57 -5.50 0.38 -4.08
N GLY A 58 -6.39 0.77 -5.00
CA GLY A 58 -6.11 0.86 -6.43
C GLY A 58 -5.22 2.05 -6.81
N PHE A 59 -4.87 2.08 -8.09
CA PHE A 59 -4.20 3.22 -8.70
C PHE A 59 -5.23 4.32 -9.00
N ALA A 60 -5.19 5.42 -8.25
CA ALA A 60 -6.06 6.58 -8.44
C ALA A 60 -5.61 7.46 -9.63
N PHE A 61 -5.41 6.84 -10.79
CA PHE A 61 -5.06 7.54 -12.03
C PHE A 61 -6.26 7.62 -12.95
N ARG A 62 -6.28 8.65 -13.80
CA ARG A 62 -7.15 8.67 -14.98
C ARG A 62 -6.41 7.98 -16.12
N ALA A 63 -6.89 6.82 -16.53
CA ALA A 63 -6.42 6.21 -17.76
C ALA A 63 -6.85 7.07 -18.96
N VAL A 64 -6.08 6.95 -20.05
CA VAL A 64 -6.42 7.58 -21.32
C VAL A 64 -7.65 6.89 -21.89
N GLU A 65 -8.63 7.68 -22.37
CA GLU A 65 -9.89 7.15 -22.89
C GLU A 65 -9.69 5.99 -23.86
N GLY A 66 -10.43 4.90 -23.64
CA GLY A 66 -10.39 3.71 -24.49
C GLY A 66 -9.29 2.71 -24.14
N GLN A 67 -8.49 2.95 -23.10
CA GLN A 67 -7.51 1.99 -22.61
C GLN A 67 -7.92 1.36 -21.28
N GLY A 68 -8.57 0.19 -21.34
CA GLY A 68 -8.70 -0.71 -20.19
C GLY A 68 -9.56 -0.17 -19.03
N ASP A 69 -10.26 0.95 -19.23
CA ASP A 69 -10.94 1.70 -18.17
C ASP A 69 -11.97 0.86 -17.41
N LYS A 70 -12.62 -0.12 -18.04
CA LYS A 70 -13.65 -0.95 -17.37
C LYS A 70 -13.18 -2.34 -16.98
N GLU A 71 -12.29 -2.94 -17.77
CA GLU A 71 -11.82 -4.32 -17.54
C GLU A 71 -10.89 -4.41 -16.33
N PHE A 72 -10.05 -3.38 -16.14
CA PHE A 72 -9.08 -3.33 -15.04
C PHE A 72 -9.51 -2.39 -13.92
N GLU A 73 -10.79 -2.03 -13.85
CA GLU A 73 -11.35 -1.26 -12.74
C GLU A 73 -11.72 -2.18 -11.58
N CYS A 74 -11.27 -1.84 -10.38
CA CYS A 74 -11.63 -2.59 -9.19
C CYS A 74 -13.09 -2.29 -8.81
N PRO A 75 -13.96 -3.30 -8.68
CA PRO A 75 -15.37 -3.08 -8.36
C PRO A 75 -15.61 -2.59 -6.91
N ILE A 76 -14.59 -2.61 -6.04
CA ILE A 76 -14.70 -2.07 -4.67
C ILE A 76 -14.33 -0.59 -4.62
N CYS A 77 -13.17 -0.21 -5.17
CA CYS A 77 -12.65 1.17 -5.04
C CYS A 77 -12.82 2.01 -6.30
N LEU A 78 -13.36 1.45 -7.38
CA LEU A 78 -13.58 2.12 -8.67
C LEU A 78 -12.33 2.81 -9.23
N CYS A 79 -11.17 2.21 -8.96
CA CYS A 79 -9.87 2.66 -9.44
C CYS A 79 -9.21 1.52 -10.22
N LEU A 80 -8.20 1.84 -11.03
CA LEU A 80 -7.39 0.81 -11.70
C LEU A 80 -6.81 -0.17 -10.67
N ILE A 81 -6.89 -1.46 -10.99
CA ILE A 81 -6.51 -2.53 -10.07
C ILE A 81 -5.02 -2.44 -9.71
N LYS A 82 -4.72 -2.49 -8.41
CA LYS A 82 -3.37 -2.56 -7.86
C LYS A 82 -3.23 -3.81 -7.02
N GLY A 83 -2.23 -4.64 -7.32
CA GLY A 83 -2.05 -5.92 -6.65
C GLY A 83 -3.20 -6.87 -7.00
N ALA A 84 -3.38 -7.11 -8.30
CA ALA A 84 -4.48 -7.87 -8.87
C ALA A 84 -4.64 -9.22 -8.16
N THR A 85 -5.83 -9.44 -7.64
CA THR A 85 -6.27 -10.70 -7.05
C THR A 85 -7.51 -11.18 -7.78
N GLU A 86 -7.45 -12.41 -8.24
CA GLU A 86 -8.54 -13.10 -8.93
C GLU A 86 -9.23 -14.05 -7.96
N LEU A 87 -10.56 -14.00 -7.97
CA LEU A 87 -11.41 -14.93 -7.24
C LEU A 87 -11.66 -16.20 -8.07
N PRO A 88 -12.14 -17.31 -7.46
CA PRO A 88 -12.51 -18.52 -8.21
C PRO A 88 -13.58 -18.30 -9.29
N CYS A 89 -14.39 -17.26 -9.15
CA CYS A 89 -15.35 -16.81 -10.15
C CYS A 89 -14.75 -15.86 -11.21
N GLU A 90 -13.42 -15.80 -11.32
CA GLU A 90 -12.63 -15.05 -12.31
C GLU A 90 -12.76 -13.51 -12.25
N HIS A 91 -13.46 -12.97 -11.25
CA HIS A 91 -13.49 -11.52 -11.03
C HIS A 91 -12.18 -11.01 -10.42
N LEU A 92 -11.68 -9.91 -10.96
CA LEU A 92 -10.44 -9.25 -10.54
C LEU A 92 -10.70 -8.07 -9.61
N MET A 93 -9.87 -7.94 -8.58
CA MET A 93 -9.97 -6.89 -7.57
C MET A 93 -8.57 -6.48 -7.08
N CYS A 94 -8.45 -5.29 -6.47
CA CYS A 94 -7.24 -4.96 -5.71
C CYS A 94 -7.13 -5.90 -4.50
N GLY A 95 -5.96 -6.50 -4.30
CA GLY A 95 -5.73 -7.37 -3.14
C GLY A 95 -5.96 -6.65 -1.81
N GLY A 96 -5.60 -5.37 -1.74
CA GLY A 96 -5.87 -4.53 -0.57
C GLY A 96 -7.37 -4.30 -0.30
N CYS A 97 -8.15 -4.03 -1.35
CA CYS A 97 -9.60 -3.88 -1.24
C CYS A 97 -10.27 -5.18 -0.78
N LEU A 98 -9.84 -6.32 -1.33
CA LEU A 98 -10.38 -7.62 -0.99
C LEU A 98 -10.09 -7.99 0.47
N LEU A 99 -8.87 -7.75 0.95
CA LEU A 99 -8.50 -7.95 2.36
C LEU A 99 -9.37 -7.09 3.30
N HIS A 100 -9.63 -5.84 2.94
CA HIS A 100 -10.49 -4.95 3.73
C HIS A 100 -11.95 -5.43 3.75
N TYR A 101 -12.45 -5.87 2.60
CA TYR A 101 -13.79 -6.46 2.48
C TYR A 101 -13.96 -7.68 3.38
N GLU A 102 -13.01 -8.62 3.34
CA GLU A 102 -13.02 -9.83 4.17
C GLU A 102 -12.95 -9.49 5.68
N LYS A 103 -12.12 -8.52 6.05
CA LYS A 103 -12.03 -8.06 7.45
C LYS A 103 -13.36 -7.48 7.94
N GLY A 104 -14.03 -6.66 7.12
CA GLY A 104 -15.33 -6.08 7.48
C GLY A 104 -16.44 -7.13 7.64
N GLN A 105 -16.35 -8.26 6.93
CA GLN A 105 -17.32 -9.37 7.06
C GLN A 105 -17.04 -10.25 8.29
N THR A 106 -15.76 -10.47 8.62
CA THR A 106 -15.37 -11.26 9.79
C THR A 106 -15.68 -10.56 11.11
N GLU A 107 -15.42 -9.25 11.22
CA GLU A 107 -15.77 -8.46 12.41
C GLU A 107 -17.27 -8.46 12.73
N LYS A 108 -18.13 -8.67 11.72
CA LYS A 108 -19.58 -8.85 11.90
C LYS A 108 -19.92 -10.25 12.36
N ALA A 109 -19.31 -11.27 11.76
CA ALA A 109 -19.60 -12.69 12.06
C ALA A 109 -19.09 -13.12 13.44
N GLU A 110 -17.96 -12.58 13.91
CA GLU A 110 -17.39 -12.91 15.23
C GLU A 110 -18.28 -12.49 16.42
N LYS A 111 -19.20 -11.54 16.21
CA LYS A 111 -20.19 -11.15 17.23
C LYS A 111 -21.30 -12.20 17.41
N GLU A 112 -21.46 -13.10 16.44
CA GLU A 112 -22.57 -14.06 16.40
C GLU A 112 -22.08 -15.48 16.64
N GLU A 113 -20.94 -15.91 16.04
CA GLU A 113 -20.25 -17.17 16.34
C GLU A 113 -18.94 -17.29 15.52
N PRO A 114 -17.77 -17.58 16.13
CA PRO A 114 -16.51 -17.66 15.39
C PRO A 114 -16.42 -18.93 14.54
N LYS A 115 -16.53 -18.79 13.22
CA LYS A 115 -16.29 -19.88 12.26
C LYS A 115 -14.79 -20.00 11.95
N LYS A 116 -14.24 -21.22 12.05
CA LYS A 116 -12.82 -21.52 11.74
C LYS A 116 -12.44 -21.25 10.28
N ASN A 117 -13.40 -21.17 9.36
CA ASN A 117 -13.21 -20.85 7.95
C ASN A 117 -14.42 -20.07 7.42
N PRO A 118 -14.43 -18.73 7.52
CA PRO A 118 -15.51 -17.94 6.96
C PRO A 118 -15.53 -18.06 5.42
N GLU A 119 -16.71 -18.28 4.86
CA GLU A 119 -16.96 -18.14 3.43
C GLU A 119 -17.39 -16.70 3.16
N PHE A 120 -16.84 -16.12 2.10
CA PHE A 120 -17.11 -14.75 1.66
C PHE A 120 -17.83 -14.78 0.33
N LEU A 121 -18.57 -13.72 0.01
CA LEU A 121 -19.26 -13.59 -1.27
C LEU A 121 -18.50 -12.63 -2.18
N CYS A 122 -18.32 -12.98 -3.44
CA CYS A 122 -17.81 -12.06 -4.46
C CYS A 122 -18.72 -10.83 -4.54
N SER A 123 -18.17 -9.61 -4.49
CA SER A 123 -18.97 -8.38 -4.53
C SER A 123 -19.60 -8.10 -5.90
N VAL A 124 -19.23 -8.85 -6.94
CA VAL A 124 -19.74 -8.67 -8.30
C VAL A 124 -20.87 -9.66 -8.59
N CYS A 125 -20.59 -10.95 -8.45
CA CYS A 125 -21.51 -12.03 -8.84
C CYS A 125 -22.10 -12.82 -7.66
N MET A 126 -21.76 -12.45 -6.42
CA MET A 126 -22.22 -13.13 -5.20
C MET A 126 -21.81 -14.61 -5.07
N THR A 127 -20.92 -15.12 -5.92
CA THR A 127 -20.37 -16.47 -5.79
C THR A 127 -19.55 -16.60 -4.50
N PRO A 128 -19.78 -17.64 -3.68
CA PRO A 128 -19.02 -17.87 -2.47
C PRO A 128 -17.57 -18.28 -2.77
N TYR A 129 -16.64 -17.84 -1.93
CA TYR A 129 -15.22 -18.20 -2.00
C TYR A 129 -14.58 -18.22 -0.60
N LYS A 130 -13.44 -18.91 -0.46
CA LYS A 130 -12.59 -18.86 0.74
C LYS A 130 -11.32 -18.07 0.46
N VAL A 131 -10.74 -17.51 1.51
CA VAL A 131 -9.49 -16.71 1.44
C VAL A 131 -8.35 -17.45 0.75
N GLN A 132 -8.29 -18.78 0.90
CA GLN A 132 -7.26 -19.62 0.29
C GLN A 132 -7.46 -19.88 -1.21
N ASP A 133 -8.67 -19.63 -1.73
CA ASP A 133 -9.01 -19.96 -3.12
C ASP A 133 -8.66 -18.80 -4.08
N LYS A 134 -8.43 -17.58 -3.54
CA LYS A 134 -8.04 -16.42 -4.34
C LYS A 134 -6.58 -16.48 -4.76
N LYS A 135 -6.27 -15.96 -5.94
CA LYS A 135 -4.93 -16.01 -6.53
C LYS A 135 -4.44 -14.61 -6.88
N SER A 136 -3.20 -14.30 -6.50
CA SER A 136 -2.56 -13.06 -6.97
C SER A 136 -2.12 -13.23 -8.43
N VAL A 137 -2.56 -12.32 -9.30
CA VAL A 137 -2.34 -12.38 -10.76
C VAL A 137 -1.30 -11.35 -11.18
N LYS A 138 -0.02 -11.71 -11.01
CA LYS A 138 1.13 -10.82 -11.30
C LYS A 138 1.23 -10.41 -12.78
N SER A 139 0.72 -11.24 -13.70
CA SER A 139 0.66 -10.91 -15.13
C SER A 139 -0.25 -9.72 -15.39
N THR A 140 -1.43 -9.70 -14.77
CA THR A 140 -2.37 -8.58 -14.83
C THR A 140 -1.77 -7.31 -14.23
N ASP A 141 -1.12 -7.41 -13.06
CA ASP A 141 -0.41 -6.26 -12.48
C ASP A 141 0.65 -5.68 -13.43
N ARG A 142 1.43 -6.56 -14.07
CA ARG A 142 2.46 -6.14 -15.03
C ARG A 142 1.82 -5.49 -16.26
N PHE A 143 0.71 -6.02 -16.75
CA PHE A 143 -0.01 -5.44 -17.88
C PHE A 143 -0.53 -4.04 -17.54
N ILE A 144 -1.24 -3.90 -16.41
CA ILE A 144 -1.75 -2.61 -15.92
C ILE A 144 -0.61 -1.60 -15.81
N GLN A 145 0.51 -1.98 -15.19
CA GLN A 145 1.59 -1.03 -14.92
C GLN A 145 2.37 -0.58 -16.16
N ASN A 146 2.53 -1.45 -17.15
CA ASN A 146 3.39 -1.17 -18.32
C ASN A 146 2.59 -0.75 -19.55
N THR A 147 1.34 -1.21 -19.70
CA THR A 147 0.54 -1.01 -20.91
C THR A 147 -0.46 0.12 -20.74
N ILE A 148 -1.15 0.21 -19.60
CA ILE A 148 -2.17 1.25 -19.41
C ILE A 148 -1.50 2.61 -19.31
N ARG A 149 -1.91 3.51 -20.20
CA ARG A 149 -1.44 4.89 -20.26
C ARG A 149 -2.31 5.75 -19.35
N VAL A 150 -1.68 6.62 -18.58
CA VAL A 150 -2.35 7.51 -17.63
C VAL A 150 -1.91 8.95 -17.84
N HIS A 151 -2.82 9.88 -17.56
CA HIS A 151 -2.51 11.30 -17.53
C HIS A 151 -1.78 11.67 -16.24
N CYS A 152 -0.91 12.68 -16.31
CA CYS A 152 -0.42 13.32 -15.10
C CYS A 152 -1.58 13.93 -14.31
N MET A 153 -1.54 13.82 -12.99
CA MET A 153 -2.59 14.37 -12.11
C MET A 153 -2.42 15.89 -11.88
N GLN A 154 -1.26 16.45 -12.24
CA GLN A 154 -1.04 17.89 -12.14
C GLN A 154 -1.84 18.61 -13.22
N LYS A 155 -2.53 19.68 -12.82
CA LYS A 155 -3.36 20.48 -13.72
C LYS A 155 -2.50 20.99 -14.90
N ASP A 156 -3.04 20.86 -16.11
CA ASP A 156 -2.43 21.34 -17.36
C ASP A 156 -1.10 20.66 -17.75
N CYS A 157 -0.69 19.61 -17.03
CA CYS A 157 0.48 18.84 -17.42
C CYS A 157 0.14 17.96 -18.64
N PRO A 158 0.84 18.12 -19.78
CA PRO A 158 0.54 17.37 -21.00
C PRO A 158 1.08 15.93 -20.99
N TRP A 159 1.73 15.52 -19.89
CA TRP A 159 2.39 14.23 -19.83
C TRP A 159 1.37 13.09 -19.82
N ILE A 160 1.65 12.09 -20.66
CA ILE A 160 0.95 10.82 -20.74
C ILE A 160 2.01 9.72 -20.80
N GLY A 161 1.90 8.72 -19.93
CA GLY A 161 2.87 7.63 -19.86
C GLY A 161 2.29 6.39 -19.19
N SER A 162 3.11 5.35 -19.05
CA SER A 162 2.70 4.17 -18.29
C SER A 162 2.61 4.49 -16.79
N ILE A 163 1.86 3.70 -16.03
CA ILE A 163 1.81 3.80 -14.56
C ILE A 163 3.21 3.64 -13.96
N LYS A 164 4.04 2.75 -14.52
CA LYS A 164 5.42 2.55 -14.06
C LYS A 164 6.29 3.80 -14.21
N ASP A 165 6.12 4.53 -15.31
CA ASP A 165 6.89 5.74 -15.59
C ASP A 165 6.35 6.97 -14.84
N TYR A 166 5.12 6.89 -14.32
CA TYR A 166 4.46 7.97 -13.61
C TYR A 166 5.27 8.46 -12.41
N GLU A 167 5.82 7.56 -11.59
CA GLU A 167 6.61 7.95 -10.40
C GLU A 167 7.88 8.72 -10.79
N VAL A 168 8.50 8.37 -11.93
CA VAL A 168 9.67 9.08 -12.46
C VAL A 168 9.26 10.46 -12.95
N HIS A 169 8.12 10.55 -13.64
CA HIS A 169 7.57 11.81 -14.11
C HIS A 169 7.23 12.77 -12.96
N VAL A 170 6.48 12.34 -11.95
CA VAL A 170 6.03 13.23 -10.85
C VAL A 170 7.20 13.90 -10.13
N LYS A 171 8.32 13.18 -9.96
CA LYS A 171 9.55 13.73 -9.35
C LYS A 171 10.19 14.86 -10.17
N LYS A 172 9.93 14.90 -11.48
CA LYS A 172 10.50 15.86 -12.44
C LYS A 172 9.42 16.70 -13.14
N CYS A 173 8.20 16.68 -12.65
CA CYS A 173 7.07 17.30 -13.33
C CYS A 173 7.14 18.82 -13.10
N ASP A 174 7.33 19.59 -14.16
CA ASP A 174 7.38 21.07 -14.09
C ASP A 174 6.07 21.72 -13.62
N TYR A 175 5.00 20.94 -13.50
CA TYR A 175 3.68 21.36 -13.02
C TYR A 175 3.46 21.00 -11.55
N ASN A 176 4.32 20.16 -10.98
CA ASN A 176 4.28 19.79 -9.57
C ASN A 176 4.72 20.99 -8.70
N GLY A 177 3.83 21.47 -7.84
CA GLY A 177 4.13 22.62 -6.95
C GLY A 177 3.82 24.01 -7.52
N LYS A 178 3.20 24.14 -8.70
CA LYS A 178 2.70 25.44 -9.20
C LYS A 178 1.38 25.84 -8.54
N ILE A 179 1.28 25.80 -7.21
CA ILE A 179 0.30 26.65 -6.51
C ILE A 179 0.91 28.03 -6.47
N LYS A 180 0.74 28.80 -7.55
CA LYS A 180 1.12 30.21 -7.51
C LYS A 180 0.25 30.88 -6.45
N CYS A 181 0.87 31.49 -5.45
CA CYS A 181 0.17 32.42 -4.58
C CYS A 181 -0.52 33.45 -5.47
N PRO A 182 -1.85 33.64 -5.39
CA PRO A 182 -2.56 34.58 -6.26
C PRO A 182 -2.09 36.04 -6.08
N TYR A 183 -1.35 36.32 -5.01
CA TYR A 183 -0.73 37.61 -4.72
C TYR A 183 0.77 37.67 -5.08
N PHE A 184 1.32 36.66 -5.75
CA PHE A 184 2.73 36.65 -6.17
C PHE A 184 3.03 37.81 -7.13
N GLU A 185 2.13 38.11 -8.06
CA GLU A 185 2.24 39.28 -8.96
C GLU A 185 2.04 40.62 -8.24
N LEU A 186 1.56 40.59 -6.99
CA LEU A 186 1.39 41.75 -6.10
C LEU A 186 2.51 41.84 -5.03
N GLY A 187 3.59 41.07 -5.18
CA GLY A 187 4.78 41.18 -4.32
C GLY A 187 4.79 40.28 -3.08
N CYS A 188 3.94 39.25 -3.01
CA CYS A 188 3.97 38.30 -1.90
C CYS A 188 5.22 37.39 -2.00
N LEU A 189 6.17 37.55 -1.06
CA LEU A 189 7.46 36.85 -1.01
C LEU A 189 7.41 35.43 -0.45
N ASN A 190 6.23 34.94 -0.05
CA ASN A 190 6.10 33.59 0.49
C ASN A 190 5.90 32.59 -0.64
N THR A 191 6.99 31.93 -1.06
CA THR A 191 6.93 30.62 -1.70
C THR A 191 6.47 29.60 -0.65
N VAL A 192 5.41 28.85 -0.95
CA VAL A 192 4.98 27.66 -0.19
C VAL A 192 5.50 26.42 -0.90
#